data_AF-A0A4D4LA02-F1
#
_entry.id   AF-A0A4D4LA02-F1
#
_cell.length_a   1.000
_cell.length_b   1.000
_cell.length_c   1.000
_cell.angle_alpha   90.00
_cell.angle_beta   90.00
_cell.angle_gamma   90.00
#
_symmetry.space_group_name_H-M   'P 1'
#
loop_
_entity.id
_entity.type
_entity.pdbx_description
1 polymer ?
#
loop_
_entity_poly.entity_id
_entity_poly.type
_entity_poly.pdbx_seq_one_letter_code
_entity_poly.pdbx_strand_id
1 'polypeptide(L)'
;MLARATAADPERRFGSAAEMSEQLWGVLREIHSLRLSREQPEPSTLFAPTSALLDSSLGRIPDLERWLDEEPRPLLASGLPRPERVPLGLPVPFPDAADPGAALLGVPTDSGPRRLIEQLHAFPRPSAEIRLRVCRAYLELGERDAAAEELAIAVELIGSAAPYDWRLSWHRALLRLADGAVADARREFDEVYSALPGEYAPKLALGYCAERLGDHEAAKRFYEAVWQRNRSQGSAAFGLARLRLAAGDRGGAVEILGGVPKVSRHYDAARIAIVRVLSGRLGHPDALPTAEDLAEVRTRLPRLYLDEGRESGPARDRLTAESLEVTLDWAERRSGAGERMGEPAGQARSWRWVRKERVRKGRWVRKGRWVRKGRWVRKGRWVRKGRADLAAEAPRRGTEPASLVYGEWEDENALREELELTLRRLARQADSPEALGVLIDRANAIRPMSRV
;
A
#
# COMPACT_ATOMS: atom_id res chain seq x y z
N MET A 1 21.79 4.96 25.29
CA MET A 1 23.26 4.75 25.33
C MET A 1 23.86 5.16 26.68
N LEU A 2 23.98 6.46 26.98
CA LEU A 2 24.59 6.93 28.24
C LEU A 2 23.88 6.37 29.47
N ALA A 3 22.55 6.44 29.51
CA ALA A 3 21.76 5.90 30.61
C ALA A 3 22.02 4.40 30.89
N ARG A 4 22.22 3.58 29.83
CA ARG A 4 22.58 2.17 29.98
C ARG A 4 24.01 2.01 30.49
N ALA A 5 24.97 2.74 29.91
CA ALA A 5 26.37 2.70 30.35
C ALA A 5 26.54 3.10 31.83
N THR A 6 25.72 4.03 32.32
CA THR A 6 25.80 4.59 33.67
C THR A 6 24.67 4.12 34.59
N ALA A 7 24.00 3.01 34.28
CA ALA A 7 22.88 2.51 35.09
C ALA A 7 23.34 2.24 36.55
N ALA A 8 22.50 2.58 37.54
CA ALA A 8 22.85 2.35 38.95
C ALA A 8 22.99 0.84 39.23
N ASP A 9 22.03 0.04 38.75
CA ASP A 9 22.08 -1.41 38.75
C ASP A 9 23.12 -1.92 37.72
N PRO A 10 24.17 -2.64 38.15
CA PRO A 10 25.18 -3.20 37.25
C PRO A 10 24.61 -4.15 36.18
N GLU A 11 23.58 -4.93 36.50
CA GLU A 11 22.97 -5.89 35.56
C GLU A 11 22.22 -5.18 34.42
N ARG A 12 21.86 -3.90 34.60
CA ARG A 12 21.28 -3.07 33.54
C ARG A 12 22.33 -2.43 32.63
N ARG A 13 23.63 -2.53 32.94
CA ARG A 13 24.70 -1.99 32.10
C ARG A 13 24.95 -2.90 30.89
N PHE A 14 25.94 -2.56 30.08
CA PHE A 14 26.44 -3.47 29.05
C PHE A 14 27.22 -4.59 29.72
N GLY A 15 26.97 -5.84 29.33
CA GLY A 15 27.65 -7.01 29.87
C GLY A 15 29.13 -7.08 29.50
N SER A 16 29.54 -6.35 28.46
CA SER A 16 30.96 -6.19 28.09
C SER A 16 31.25 -4.87 27.38
N ALA A 17 32.53 -4.50 27.32
CA ALA A 17 32.98 -3.37 26.52
C ALA A 17 32.78 -3.61 25.01
N ALA A 18 32.82 -4.86 24.55
CA ALA A 18 32.52 -5.22 23.16
C ALA A 18 31.05 -4.94 22.82
N GLU A 19 30.11 -5.38 23.66
CA GLU A 19 28.68 -5.07 23.51
C GLU A 19 28.44 -3.55 23.50
N MET A 20 29.07 -2.82 24.42
CA MET A 20 28.98 -1.36 24.47
C MET A 20 29.51 -0.72 23.17
N SER A 21 30.66 -1.19 22.66
CA SER A 21 31.29 -0.70 21.45
C SER A 21 30.37 -0.87 20.23
N GLU A 22 29.78 -2.05 20.06
CA GLU A 22 28.84 -2.31 18.96
C GLU A 22 27.65 -1.34 18.98
N GLN A 23 27.05 -1.15 20.17
CA GLN A 23 25.93 -0.21 20.32
C GLN A 23 26.36 1.25 20.11
N LEU A 24 27.56 1.64 20.56
CA LEU A 24 28.10 2.98 20.34
C LEU A 24 28.35 3.24 18.86
N TRP A 25 28.92 2.28 18.12
CA TRP A 25 29.11 2.37 16.68
C TRP A 25 27.78 2.48 15.94
N GLY A 26 26.74 1.75 16.38
CA GLY A 26 25.38 1.92 15.87
C GLY A 26 24.83 3.34 16.03
N VAL A 27 25.01 3.92 17.22
CA VAL A 27 24.62 5.32 17.51
C VAL A 27 25.44 6.32 16.70
N LEU A 28 26.75 6.10 16.55
CA LEU A 28 27.62 6.98 15.76
C LEU A 28 27.20 6.99 14.28
N ARG A 29 26.91 5.83 13.70
CA ARG A 29 26.41 5.72 12.32
C ARG A 29 25.12 6.51 12.14
N GLU A 30 24.19 6.38 13.08
CA GLU A 30 22.94 7.16 13.04
C GLU A 30 23.20 8.67 13.05
N ILE A 31 24.04 9.16 13.97
CA ILE A 31 24.38 10.60 14.06
C ILE A 31 25.04 11.09 12.76
N HIS A 32 25.97 10.30 12.21
CA HIS A 32 26.62 10.62 10.94
C HIS A 32 25.62 10.66 9.79
N SER A 33 24.73 9.67 9.69
CA SER A 33 23.72 9.62 8.64
C SER A 33 22.72 10.77 8.73
N LEU A 34 22.28 11.14 9.93
CA LEU A 34 21.38 12.28 10.14
C LEU A 34 22.06 13.62 9.81
N ARG A 35 23.32 13.82 10.21
CA ARG A 35 24.03 15.09 9.99
C ARG A 35 24.52 15.29 8.56
N LEU A 36 24.96 14.21 7.90
CA LEU A 36 25.60 14.27 6.59
C LEU A 36 24.69 13.84 5.45
N SER A 37 23.48 13.35 5.75
CA SER A 37 22.53 12.79 4.78
C SER A 37 23.13 11.69 3.89
N ARG A 38 24.14 10.99 4.42
CA ARG A 38 24.85 9.87 3.76
C ARG A 38 24.58 8.58 4.52
N GLU A 39 24.18 7.55 3.79
CA GLU A 39 23.93 6.23 4.37
C GLU A 39 25.23 5.65 4.92
N GLN A 40 25.13 5.05 6.10
CA GLN A 40 26.19 4.24 6.71
C GLN A 40 25.58 2.88 7.07
N PRO A 41 25.18 2.08 6.06
CA PRO A 41 24.44 0.87 6.31
C PRO A 41 25.38 -0.20 6.84
N GLU A 42 25.04 -0.76 7.99
CA GLU A 42 25.65 -1.98 8.50
C GLU A 42 24.53 -2.96 8.89
N PRO A 43 24.61 -4.24 8.47
CA PRO A 43 23.68 -5.25 8.91
C PRO A 43 23.68 -5.35 10.44
N SER A 44 22.51 -5.63 11.02
CA SER A 44 22.44 -5.92 12.45
C SER A 44 23.03 -7.32 12.70
N THR A 45 23.79 -7.45 13.78
CA THR A 45 24.24 -8.74 14.33
C THR A 45 23.23 -9.35 15.30
N LEU A 46 22.20 -8.59 15.69
CA LEU A 46 21.18 -8.99 16.66
C LEU A 46 19.82 -9.28 16.02
N PHE A 47 19.53 -8.72 14.85
CA PHE A 47 18.27 -8.91 14.14
C PHE A 47 18.47 -9.32 12.68
N ALA A 48 17.76 -10.37 12.28
CA ALA A 48 17.61 -10.75 10.89
C ALA A 48 16.82 -9.68 10.11
N PRO A 49 17.21 -9.37 8.86
CA PRO A 49 16.45 -8.46 8.01
C PRO A 49 15.08 -9.05 7.69
N THR A 50 14.03 -8.23 7.76
CA THR A 50 12.68 -8.62 7.37
C THR A 50 12.43 -8.36 5.88
N SER A 51 11.72 -9.28 5.24
CA SER A 51 11.23 -9.10 3.87
C SER A 51 9.89 -8.38 3.80
N ALA A 52 9.20 -8.25 4.93
CA ALA A 52 7.86 -7.72 5.03
C ALA A 52 7.87 -6.19 5.14
N LEU A 53 6.96 -5.56 4.40
CA LEU A 53 6.73 -4.12 4.46
C LEU A 53 5.66 -3.81 5.51
N LEU A 54 5.91 -2.84 6.39
CA LEU A 54 4.88 -2.29 7.28
C LEU A 54 3.97 -1.32 6.53
N ASP A 55 3.18 -1.88 5.62
CA ASP A 55 2.17 -1.20 4.81
C ASP A 55 0.93 -2.09 4.66
N SER A 56 -0.25 -1.50 4.88
CA SER A 56 -1.53 -2.20 4.67
C SER A 56 -2.12 -2.00 3.29
N SER A 57 -1.76 -0.92 2.59
CA SER A 57 -2.44 -0.59 1.34
C SER A 57 -1.64 0.27 0.40
N LEU A 58 -0.89 1.28 0.84
CA LEU A 58 -0.31 2.29 -0.07
C LEU A 58 0.50 1.67 -1.21
N GLY A 59 1.33 0.67 -0.92
CA GLY A 59 2.18 0.00 -1.89
C GLY A 59 1.53 -1.19 -2.60
N ARG A 60 0.23 -1.42 -2.38
CA ARG A 60 -0.54 -2.51 -2.99
C ARG A 60 -1.62 -1.94 -3.91
N ILE A 61 -1.87 -2.64 -5.00
CA ILE A 61 -2.99 -2.35 -5.88
C ILE A 61 -4.23 -2.97 -5.24
N PRO A 62 -5.35 -2.24 -5.11
CA PRO A 62 -6.56 -2.77 -4.50
C PRO A 62 -7.09 -3.99 -5.27
N ASP A 63 -7.66 -4.95 -4.54
CA ASP A 63 -8.29 -6.13 -5.12
C ASP A 63 -9.60 -5.80 -5.84
N LEU A 64 -10.08 -6.73 -6.66
CA LEU A 64 -11.23 -6.49 -7.55
C LEU A 64 -12.51 -6.16 -6.75
N GLU A 65 -12.59 -6.68 -5.53
CA GLU A 65 -13.66 -6.48 -4.55
C GLU A 65 -13.90 -5.00 -4.25
N ARG A 66 -12.88 -4.13 -4.36
CA ARG A 66 -13.05 -2.67 -4.23
C ARG A 66 -14.13 -2.11 -5.14
N TRP A 67 -14.29 -2.67 -6.34
CA TRP A 67 -15.30 -2.23 -7.30
C TRP A 67 -16.65 -2.93 -7.13
N LEU A 68 -16.76 -3.86 -6.19
CA LEU A 68 -18.01 -4.52 -5.82
C LEU A 68 -18.71 -3.81 -4.66
N ASP A 69 -17.94 -3.12 -3.81
CA ASP A 69 -18.46 -2.31 -2.71
C ASP A 69 -19.37 -1.16 -3.19
N GLU A 70 -20.23 -0.63 -2.32
CA GLU A 70 -21.18 0.43 -2.69
C GLU A 70 -20.57 1.83 -2.69
N GLU A 71 -19.37 2.03 -2.13
CA GLU A 71 -18.75 3.35 -2.02
C GLU A 71 -17.93 3.69 -3.28
N PRO A 72 -18.42 4.56 -4.18
CA PRO A 72 -17.65 5.00 -5.32
C PRO A 72 -16.53 5.96 -4.88
N ARG A 73 -15.32 5.75 -5.40
CA ARG A 73 -14.18 6.69 -5.26
C ARG A 73 -13.78 6.98 -3.78
N PRO A 74 -13.44 5.95 -2.98
CA PRO A 74 -13.09 6.14 -1.57
C PRO A 74 -11.85 7.01 -1.37
N LEU A 75 -11.69 7.55 -0.15
CA LEU A 75 -10.44 8.21 0.26
C LEU A 75 -9.26 7.24 0.15
N LEU A 76 -8.07 7.79 -0.15
CA LEU A 76 -6.86 6.99 -0.12
C LEU A 76 -6.62 6.50 1.31
N ALA A 77 -6.64 5.18 1.49
CA ALA A 77 -6.36 4.56 2.78
C ALA A 77 -4.98 4.96 3.27
N SER A 78 -4.84 5.24 4.58
CA SER A 78 -3.59 5.72 5.17
C SER A 78 -2.42 4.77 4.99
N GLY A 79 -2.65 3.47 4.76
CA GLY A 79 -1.58 2.47 4.67
C GLY A 79 -0.99 2.05 6.01
N LEU A 80 -1.51 2.56 7.13
CA LEU A 80 -1.06 2.18 8.47
C LEU A 80 -1.61 0.78 8.82
N PRO A 81 -0.75 -0.26 8.94
CA PRO A 81 -1.23 -1.58 9.31
C PRO A 81 -1.90 -1.60 10.67
N ARG A 82 -2.93 -2.45 10.78
CA ARG A 82 -3.54 -2.76 12.08
C ARG A 82 -2.51 -3.44 12.99
N PRO A 83 -2.53 -3.19 14.31
CA PRO A 83 -1.51 -3.67 15.25
C PRO A 83 -1.29 -5.16 15.17
N GLU A 84 -2.36 -5.93 14.97
CA GLU A 84 -2.33 -7.39 15.02
C GLU A 84 -1.58 -8.00 13.83
N ARG A 85 -1.34 -7.23 12.76
CA ARG A 85 -0.59 -7.66 11.56
C ARG A 85 0.88 -7.29 11.61
N VAL A 86 1.28 -6.40 12.52
CA VAL A 86 2.65 -5.87 12.62
C VAL A 86 3.67 -6.87 13.15
N PRO A 87 3.37 -7.78 14.11
CA PRO A 87 4.36 -8.72 14.63
C PRO A 87 5.11 -9.51 13.57
N LEU A 88 4.41 -9.90 12.50
CA LEU A 88 4.96 -10.66 11.38
C LEU A 88 5.87 -9.81 10.48
N GLY A 89 5.67 -8.50 10.49
CA GLY A 89 6.46 -7.54 9.72
C GLY A 89 7.74 -7.08 10.42
N LEU A 90 7.84 -7.24 11.74
CA LEU A 90 8.98 -6.76 12.51
C LEU A 90 10.19 -7.72 12.45
N PRO A 91 11.43 -7.18 12.53
CA PRO A 91 12.65 -7.98 12.52
C PRO A 91 12.66 -9.13 13.53
N VAL A 92 13.40 -10.20 13.21
CA VAL A 92 13.50 -11.39 14.05
C VAL A 92 14.83 -11.36 14.79
N PRO A 93 14.86 -11.44 16.14
CA PRO A 93 16.11 -11.62 16.88
C PRO A 93 16.89 -12.83 16.38
N PHE A 94 18.22 -12.72 16.27
CA PHE A 94 19.06 -13.90 16.09
C PHE A 94 19.11 -14.71 17.38
N PRO A 95 19.12 -16.04 17.31
CA PRO A 95 19.23 -16.89 18.49
C PRO A 95 20.55 -16.66 19.23
N ASP A 96 20.53 -16.81 20.56
CA ASP A 96 21.74 -16.94 21.36
C ASP A 96 22.63 -18.05 20.81
N ALA A 97 23.90 -17.75 20.52
CA ALA A 97 24.83 -18.78 20.09
C ALA A 97 25.12 -19.82 21.19
N ALA A 98 24.89 -19.48 22.47
CA ALA A 98 25.07 -20.38 23.59
C ALA A 98 23.85 -21.28 23.87
N ASP A 99 22.68 -21.01 23.27
CA ASP A 99 21.47 -21.80 23.52
C ASP A 99 21.56 -23.18 22.82
N PRO A 100 21.16 -24.28 23.49
CA PRO A 100 21.23 -25.63 22.93
C PRO A 100 20.52 -25.82 21.57
N GLY A 101 19.48 -25.03 21.30
CA GLY A 101 18.66 -25.05 20.08
C GLY A 101 19.16 -24.14 18.97
N ALA A 102 20.19 -23.31 19.20
CA ALA A 102 20.65 -22.30 18.25
C ALA A 102 21.02 -22.85 16.87
N ALA A 103 21.74 -24.00 16.86
CA ALA A 103 22.16 -24.65 15.62
C ALA A 103 20.97 -25.13 14.77
N LEU A 104 19.89 -25.59 15.40
CA LEU A 104 18.67 -26.01 14.69
C LEU A 104 17.95 -24.82 14.07
N LEU A 105 17.90 -23.69 14.78
CA LEU A 105 17.24 -22.46 14.32
C LEU A 105 17.99 -21.76 13.17
N GLY A 106 19.28 -22.07 12.99
CA GLY A 106 20.07 -21.62 11.85
C GLY A 106 19.75 -22.34 10.53
N VAL A 107 18.99 -23.44 10.56
CA VAL A 107 18.62 -24.21 9.36
C VAL A 107 17.36 -23.62 8.73
N PRO A 108 17.40 -23.22 7.43
CA PRO A 108 16.20 -22.78 6.72
C PRO A 108 15.11 -23.87 6.73
N THR A 109 13.87 -23.49 7.03
CA THR A 109 12.71 -24.37 6.95
C THR A 109 11.76 -23.89 5.87
N ASP A 110 11.37 -24.80 4.98
CA ASP A 110 10.31 -24.55 3.99
C ASP A 110 8.95 -25.08 4.46
N SER A 111 8.86 -25.52 5.73
CA SER A 111 7.63 -26.07 6.30
C SER A 111 6.72 -24.97 6.86
N GLY A 112 5.40 -25.16 6.74
CA GLY A 112 4.43 -24.24 7.32
C GLY A 112 4.50 -24.19 8.85
N PRO A 113 3.95 -23.14 9.50
CA PRO A 113 4.15 -22.86 10.92
C PRO A 113 3.75 -24.01 11.86
N ARG A 114 2.67 -24.76 11.57
CA ARG A 114 2.27 -25.92 12.36
C ARG A 114 3.32 -27.03 12.38
N ARG A 115 3.85 -27.38 11.22
CA ARG A 115 4.89 -28.42 11.10
C ARG A 115 6.19 -27.98 11.75
N LEU A 116 6.53 -26.69 11.65
CA LEU A 116 7.67 -26.13 12.35
C LEU A 116 7.52 -26.26 13.86
N ILE A 117 6.35 -25.93 14.42
CA ILE A 117 6.08 -26.07 15.86
C ILE A 117 6.29 -27.52 16.31
N GLU A 118 5.71 -28.48 15.59
CA GLU A 118 5.90 -29.91 15.89
C GLU A 118 7.38 -30.33 15.88
N GLN A 119 8.14 -29.89 14.87
CA GLN A 119 9.57 -30.18 14.75
C GLN A 119 10.38 -29.58 15.89
N LEU A 120 10.08 -28.34 16.28
CA LEU A 120 10.80 -27.65 17.35
C LEU A 120 10.45 -28.21 18.73
N HIS A 121 9.20 -28.61 18.96
CA HIS A 121 8.79 -29.29 20.20
C HIS A 121 9.40 -30.68 20.35
N ALA A 122 9.75 -31.35 19.25
CA ALA A 122 10.46 -32.63 19.29
C ALA A 122 11.93 -32.49 19.70
N PHE A 123 12.46 -31.27 19.85
CA PHE A 123 13.83 -31.06 20.27
C PHE A 123 14.06 -31.56 21.71
N PRO A 124 15.07 -32.43 21.95
CA PRO A 124 15.14 -33.22 23.18
C PRO A 124 15.69 -32.47 24.40
N ARG A 125 16.12 -31.21 24.25
CA ARG A 125 16.72 -30.42 25.34
C ARG A 125 15.90 -29.16 25.59
N PRO A 126 15.81 -28.67 26.84
CA PRO A 126 15.26 -27.34 27.10
C PRO A 126 16.05 -26.26 26.35
N SER A 127 15.34 -25.33 25.73
CA SER A 127 15.91 -24.24 24.93
C SER A 127 14.96 -23.05 24.96
N ALA A 128 15.44 -21.90 25.44
CA ALA A 128 14.63 -20.68 25.46
C ALA A 128 14.45 -20.15 24.03
N GLU A 129 15.48 -20.24 23.19
CA GLU A 129 15.42 -19.79 21.80
C GLU A 129 14.40 -20.55 20.96
N ILE A 130 14.26 -21.86 21.18
CA ILE A 130 13.19 -22.65 20.56
C ILE A 130 11.82 -22.14 20.97
N ARG A 131 11.61 -21.89 22.27
CA ARG A 131 10.35 -21.36 22.79
C ARG A 131 10.01 -19.99 22.19
N LEU A 132 11.00 -19.11 22.04
CA LEU A 132 10.83 -17.81 21.36
C LEU A 132 10.47 -17.98 19.88
N ARG A 133 11.11 -18.92 19.16
CA ARG A 133 10.78 -19.22 17.76
C ARG A 133 9.36 -19.78 17.60
N VAL A 134 8.95 -20.67 18.50
CA VAL A 134 7.61 -21.26 18.53
C VAL A 134 6.56 -20.20 18.86
N CYS A 135 6.81 -19.30 19.82
CA CYS A 135 5.96 -18.16 20.12
C CYS A 135 5.65 -17.34 18.85
N ARG A 136 6.69 -17.02 18.04
CA ARG A 136 6.49 -16.35 16.75
C ARG A 136 5.69 -17.20 15.74
N ALA A 137 5.88 -18.51 15.69
CA ALA A 137 5.12 -19.39 14.82
C ALA A 137 3.62 -19.44 15.21
N TYR A 138 3.30 -19.42 16.50
CA TYR A 138 1.91 -19.29 16.97
C TYR A 138 1.31 -17.92 16.64
N LEU A 139 2.09 -16.84 16.71
CA LEU A 139 1.66 -15.52 16.22
C LEU A 139 1.36 -15.51 14.71
N GLU A 140 2.12 -16.25 13.89
CA GLU A 140 1.83 -16.45 12.46
C GLU A 140 0.49 -17.15 12.23
N LEU A 141 0.10 -18.06 13.13
CA LEU A 141 -1.18 -18.77 13.13
C LEU A 141 -2.33 -17.98 13.75
N GLY A 142 -2.04 -16.88 14.45
CA GLY A 142 -3.04 -16.11 15.22
C GLY A 142 -3.42 -16.75 16.57
N GLU A 143 -2.68 -17.76 17.03
CA GLU A 143 -2.91 -18.49 18.28
C GLU A 143 -2.20 -17.79 19.45
N ARG A 144 -2.80 -16.70 19.94
CA ARG A 144 -2.16 -15.77 20.89
C ARG A 144 -1.90 -16.39 22.27
N ASP A 145 -2.84 -17.18 22.77
CA ASP A 145 -2.72 -17.82 24.08
C ASP A 145 -1.54 -18.81 24.08
N ALA A 146 -1.45 -19.65 23.05
CA ALA A 146 -0.33 -20.57 22.87
C ALA A 146 1.01 -19.81 22.71
N ALA A 147 1.03 -18.69 21.97
CA ALA A 147 2.21 -17.85 21.86
C ALA A 147 2.65 -17.27 23.22
N ALA A 148 1.70 -16.91 24.08
CA ALA A 148 1.98 -16.38 25.42
C ALA A 148 2.50 -17.47 26.37
N GLU A 149 1.95 -18.69 26.29
CA GLU A 149 2.42 -19.85 27.05
C GLU A 149 3.89 -20.17 26.72
N GLU A 150 4.24 -20.20 25.43
CA GLU A 150 5.62 -20.43 25.00
C GLU A 150 6.59 -19.36 25.51
N LEU A 151 6.16 -18.09 25.53
CA LEU A 151 6.96 -17.02 26.10
C LEU A 151 7.14 -17.18 27.62
N ALA A 152 6.11 -17.61 28.35
CA ALA A 152 6.21 -17.88 29.78
C ALA A 152 7.23 -18.99 30.07
N ILE A 153 7.23 -20.07 29.27
CA ILE A 153 8.23 -21.14 29.38
C ILE A 153 9.64 -20.59 29.09
N ALA A 154 9.81 -19.72 28.09
CA ALA A 154 11.11 -19.10 27.80
C ALA A 154 11.62 -18.26 28.99
N VAL A 155 10.74 -17.52 29.67
CA VAL A 155 11.06 -16.77 30.89
C VAL A 155 11.58 -17.69 31.99
N GLU A 156 10.89 -18.81 32.23
CA GLU A 156 11.31 -19.81 33.24
C GLU A 156 12.66 -20.43 32.92
N LEU A 157 12.92 -20.75 31.64
CA LEU A 157 14.18 -21.35 31.19
C LEU A 157 15.37 -20.40 31.32
N ILE A 158 15.16 -19.09 31.09
CA ILE A 158 16.21 -18.06 31.26
C ILE A 158 16.47 -17.79 32.74
N GLY A 159 15.44 -17.93 33.59
CA GLY A 159 15.58 -17.84 35.04
C GLY A 159 15.94 -16.43 35.53
N SER A 160 16.95 -16.31 36.38
CA SER A 160 17.30 -15.04 37.04
C SER A 160 17.75 -13.94 36.09
N ALA A 161 18.19 -14.27 34.88
CA ALA A 161 18.58 -13.30 33.86
C ALA A 161 17.38 -12.71 33.11
N ALA A 162 16.18 -13.29 33.24
CA ALA A 162 15.00 -12.91 32.45
C ALA A 162 14.60 -11.42 32.55
N PRO A 163 14.73 -10.73 33.70
CA PRO A 163 14.44 -9.29 33.78
C PRO A 163 15.36 -8.41 32.92
N TYR A 164 16.52 -8.93 32.52
CA TYR A 164 17.56 -8.22 31.79
C TYR A 164 17.67 -8.68 30.32
N ASP A 165 16.92 -9.72 29.93
CA ASP A 165 16.90 -10.23 28.57
C ASP A 165 15.92 -9.44 27.69
N TRP A 166 16.50 -8.61 26.81
CA TRP A 166 15.73 -7.78 25.88
C TRP A 166 14.88 -8.60 24.89
N ARG A 167 15.25 -9.87 24.60
CA ARG A 167 14.46 -10.73 23.68
C ARG A 167 13.11 -11.04 24.29
N LEU A 168 13.03 -11.17 25.62
CA LEU A 168 11.76 -11.38 26.31
C LEU A 168 10.86 -10.13 26.20
N SER A 169 11.41 -8.93 26.39
CA SER A 169 10.66 -7.67 26.18
C SER A 169 10.22 -7.52 24.72
N TRP A 170 11.07 -7.88 23.76
CA TRP A 170 10.71 -7.89 22.35
C TRP A 170 9.49 -8.79 22.08
N HIS A 171 9.50 -10.03 22.55
CA HIS A 171 8.38 -10.97 22.34
C HIS A 171 7.12 -10.58 23.12
N ARG A 172 7.25 -10.02 24.33
CA ARG A 172 6.11 -9.40 25.04
C ARG A 172 5.48 -8.30 24.20
N ALA A 173 6.29 -7.42 23.61
CA ALA A 173 5.79 -6.35 22.75
C ALA A 173 5.03 -6.89 21.52
N LEU A 174 5.51 -7.98 20.91
CA LEU A 174 4.82 -8.65 19.80
C LEU A 174 3.44 -9.18 20.21
N LEU A 175 3.33 -9.82 21.39
CA LEU A 175 2.04 -10.26 21.94
C LEU A 175 1.11 -9.07 22.21
N ARG A 176 1.61 -7.98 22.81
CA ARG A 176 0.83 -6.76 23.05
C ARG A 176 0.30 -6.15 21.74
N LEU A 177 1.11 -6.14 20.67
CA LEU A 177 0.64 -5.72 19.36
C LEU A 177 -0.41 -6.67 18.78
N ALA A 178 -0.23 -7.99 18.95
CA ALA A 178 -1.22 -8.99 18.55
C ALA A 178 -2.57 -8.77 19.25
N ASP A 179 -2.57 -8.29 20.49
CA ASP A 179 -3.76 -7.94 21.27
C ASP A 179 -4.32 -6.55 20.99
N GLY A 180 -3.66 -5.75 20.13
CA GLY A 180 -4.04 -4.35 19.89
C GLY A 180 -3.64 -3.38 21.01
N ALA A 181 -2.93 -3.85 22.03
CA ALA A 181 -2.45 -3.06 23.18
C ALA A 181 -1.18 -2.25 22.83
N VAL A 182 -1.32 -1.30 21.90
CA VAL A 182 -0.18 -0.53 21.34
C VAL A 182 0.60 0.27 22.39
N ALA A 183 -0.09 0.85 23.38
CA ALA A 183 0.57 1.60 24.45
C ALA A 183 1.46 0.70 25.33
N ASP A 184 1.05 -0.55 25.53
CA ASP A 184 1.80 -1.53 26.31
C ASP A 184 2.98 -2.07 25.49
N ALA A 185 2.74 -2.33 24.21
CA ALA A 185 3.81 -2.70 23.27
C ALA A 185 4.90 -1.64 23.20
N ARG A 186 4.53 -0.34 23.17
CA ARG A 186 5.49 0.78 23.18
C ARG A 186 6.42 0.70 24.38
N ARG A 187 5.89 0.45 25.58
CA ARG A 187 6.71 0.34 26.81
C ARG A 187 7.70 -0.82 26.73
N GLU A 188 7.26 -1.97 26.27
CA GLU A 188 8.14 -3.14 26.08
C GLU A 188 9.21 -2.87 25.01
N PHE A 189 8.88 -2.20 23.90
CA PHE A 189 9.88 -1.79 22.91
C PHE A 189 10.84 -0.70 23.42
N ASP A 190 10.40 0.17 24.32
CA ASP A 190 11.27 1.15 24.98
C ASP A 190 12.30 0.46 25.89
N GLU A 191 11.95 -0.65 26.55
CA GLU A 191 12.92 -1.49 27.26
C GLU A 191 13.96 -2.09 26.30
N VAL A 192 13.51 -2.59 25.13
CA VAL A 192 14.43 -3.08 24.10
C VAL A 192 15.32 -1.96 23.55
N TYR A 193 14.79 -0.77 23.31
CA TYR A 193 15.57 0.38 22.85
C TYR A 193 16.59 0.84 23.92
N SER A 194 16.21 0.77 25.19
CA SER A 194 17.10 1.08 26.31
C SER A 194 18.27 0.10 26.39
N ALA A 195 18.01 -1.18 26.13
CA ALA A 195 19.05 -2.20 25.96
C ALA A 195 19.87 -1.95 24.69
N LEU A 196 19.23 -1.72 23.54
CA LEU A 196 19.87 -1.72 22.23
C LEU A 196 19.74 -0.36 21.52
N PRO A 197 20.39 0.70 22.04
CA PRO A 197 20.19 2.06 21.53
C PRO A 197 20.75 2.27 20.12
N GLY A 198 21.70 1.44 19.68
CA GLY A 198 22.30 1.49 18.35
C GLY A 198 21.46 0.78 17.28
N GLU A 199 20.52 -0.07 17.69
CA GLU A 199 19.73 -0.88 16.78
C GLU A 199 18.61 -0.10 16.09
N TYR A 200 18.28 -0.54 14.87
CA TYR A 200 17.18 0.04 14.09
C TYR A 200 15.84 -0.63 14.39
N ALA A 201 15.85 -1.93 14.73
CA ALA A 201 14.65 -2.73 14.94
C ALA A 201 13.73 -2.14 16.04
N PRO A 202 14.22 -1.81 17.25
CA PRO A 202 13.39 -1.17 18.26
C PRO A 202 12.91 0.22 17.82
N LYS A 203 13.72 1.01 17.10
CA LYS A 203 13.30 2.32 16.57
C LYS A 203 12.17 2.16 15.55
N LEU A 204 12.25 1.19 14.65
CA LEU A 204 11.18 0.93 13.68
C LEU A 204 9.86 0.58 14.39
N ALA A 205 9.93 -0.28 15.42
CA ALA A 205 8.76 -0.67 16.21
C ALA A 205 8.18 0.51 17.02
N LEU A 206 9.04 1.32 17.64
CA LEU A 206 8.64 2.53 18.35
C LEU A 206 8.04 3.60 17.43
N GLY A 207 8.58 3.74 16.20
CA GLY A 207 8.02 4.60 15.16
C GLY A 207 6.58 4.21 14.81
N TYR A 208 6.33 2.91 14.64
CA TYR A 208 4.98 2.38 14.43
C TYR A 208 4.05 2.65 15.62
N CYS A 209 4.50 2.36 16.84
CA CYS A 209 3.67 2.57 18.03
C CYS A 209 3.35 4.05 18.23
N ALA A 210 4.33 4.94 18.02
CA ALA A 210 4.14 6.38 18.11
C ALA A 210 3.14 6.88 17.05
N GLU A 211 3.28 6.45 15.80
CA GLU A 211 2.33 6.81 14.72
C GLU A 211 0.92 6.37 15.08
N ARG A 212 0.76 5.14 15.56
CA ARG A 212 -0.54 4.57 15.91
C ARG A 212 -1.19 5.23 17.14
N LEU A 213 -0.38 5.80 18.03
CA LEU A 213 -0.83 6.57 19.19
C LEU A 213 -1.03 8.07 18.87
N GLY A 214 -0.76 8.51 17.64
CA GLY A 214 -0.88 9.92 17.21
C GLY A 214 0.30 10.81 17.62
N ASP A 215 1.38 10.25 18.14
CA ASP A 215 2.62 10.96 18.50
C ASP A 215 3.50 11.12 17.24
N HIS A 216 3.07 12.00 16.33
CA HIS A 216 3.69 12.17 15.02
C HIS A 216 5.15 12.64 15.11
N GLU A 217 5.49 13.45 16.11
CA GLU A 217 6.86 13.94 16.32
C GLU A 217 7.81 12.82 16.78
N ALA A 218 7.39 11.96 17.70
CA ALA A 218 8.20 10.78 18.05
C ALA A 218 8.29 9.80 16.87
N ALA A 219 7.17 9.55 16.18
CA ALA A 219 7.13 8.67 15.02
C ALA A 219 8.12 9.10 13.93
N LYS A 220 8.10 10.40 13.59
CA LYS A 220 9.00 10.99 12.62
C LYS A 220 10.46 10.79 13.01
N ARG A 221 10.85 11.12 14.25
CA ARG A 221 12.22 10.95 14.73
C ARG A 221 12.72 9.52 14.58
N PHE A 222 11.89 8.54 14.99
CA PHE A 222 12.27 7.14 14.89
C PHE A 222 12.37 6.64 13.45
N TYR A 223 11.40 6.98 12.60
CA TYR A 223 11.46 6.58 11.20
C TYR A 223 12.60 7.27 10.44
N GLU A 224 12.90 8.55 10.71
CA GLU A 224 14.05 9.25 10.12
C GLU A 224 15.38 8.61 10.52
N ALA A 225 15.53 8.22 11.80
CA ALA A 225 16.72 7.52 12.28
C ALA A 225 16.95 6.19 11.53
N VAL A 226 15.88 5.43 11.26
CA VAL A 226 15.98 4.19 10.47
C VAL A 226 16.25 4.49 9.00
N TRP A 227 15.52 5.45 8.42
CA TRP A 227 15.55 5.78 6.99
C TRP A 227 16.90 6.35 6.55
N GLN A 228 17.47 7.29 7.30
CA GLN A 228 18.75 7.91 6.92
C GLN A 228 19.92 6.96 7.06
N ARG A 229 19.84 5.98 7.96
CA ARG A 229 20.88 4.97 8.15
C ARG A 229 20.94 3.97 6.99
N ASN A 230 19.78 3.53 6.50
CA ASN A 230 19.66 2.59 5.39
C ASN A 230 18.33 2.79 4.64
N ARG A 231 18.41 3.35 3.43
CA ARG A 231 17.28 3.62 2.54
C ARG A 231 16.70 2.37 1.90
N SER A 232 17.31 1.20 2.08
CA SER A 232 16.69 -0.06 1.70
C SER A 232 15.56 -0.47 2.67
N GLN A 233 15.47 0.16 3.85
CA GLN A 233 14.43 -0.10 4.86
C GLN A 233 13.10 0.57 4.48
N GLY A 234 12.36 -0.05 3.56
CA GLY A 234 11.10 0.48 3.03
C GLY A 234 10.05 0.81 4.11
N SER A 235 9.95 0.02 5.18
CA SER A 235 8.97 0.27 6.26
C SER A 235 9.12 1.66 6.91
N ALA A 236 10.34 2.18 7.02
CA ALA A 236 10.58 3.53 7.54
C ALA A 236 10.17 4.62 6.54
N ALA A 237 10.47 4.42 5.24
CA ALA A 237 10.02 5.33 4.18
C ALA A 237 8.49 5.42 4.11
N PHE A 238 7.81 4.28 4.22
CA PHE A 238 6.35 4.25 4.23
C PHE A 238 5.78 4.93 5.48
N GLY A 239 6.36 4.72 6.66
CA GLY A 239 5.99 5.47 7.87
C GLY A 239 6.13 6.98 7.70
N LEU A 240 7.27 7.45 7.17
CA LEU A 240 7.49 8.87 6.88
C LEU A 240 6.50 9.43 5.84
N ALA A 241 6.22 8.67 4.79
CA ALA A 241 5.25 9.05 3.78
C ALA A 241 3.85 9.19 4.39
N ARG A 242 3.42 8.28 5.28
CA ARG A 242 2.14 8.39 5.98
C ARG A 242 2.04 9.63 6.85
N LEU A 243 3.10 9.97 7.58
CA LEU A 243 3.15 11.21 8.37
C LEU A 243 3.02 12.45 7.48
N ARG A 244 3.63 12.44 6.29
CA ARG A 244 3.48 13.52 5.29
C ARG A 244 2.06 13.62 4.77
N LEU A 245 1.45 12.48 4.42
CA LEU A 245 0.05 12.43 3.97
C LEU A 245 -0.93 12.90 5.04
N ALA A 246 -0.70 12.55 6.32
CA ALA A 246 -1.50 13.03 7.44
C ALA A 246 -1.42 14.56 7.61
N ALA A 247 -0.32 15.18 7.19
CA ALA A 247 -0.14 16.63 7.13
C ALA A 247 -0.65 17.27 5.82
N GLY A 248 -1.22 16.48 4.89
CA GLY A 248 -1.62 16.93 3.55
C GLY A 248 -0.47 17.16 2.57
N ASP A 249 0.76 16.81 2.95
CA ASP A 249 1.98 17.01 2.16
C ASP A 249 2.20 15.85 1.18
N ARG A 250 1.48 15.91 0.07
CA ARG A 250 1.60 14.93 -1.03
C ARG A 250 2.99 14.91 -1.65
N GLY A 251 3.55 16.07 -1.94
CA GLY A 251 4.86 16.21 -2.57
C GLY A 251 5.96 15.58 -1.71
N GLY A 252 5.95 15.88 -0.40
CA GLY A 252 6.89 15.28 0.55
C GLY A 252 6.72 13.77 0.69
N ALA A 253 5.49 13.23 0.60
CA ALA A 253 5.28 11.78 0.57
C ALA A 253 5.89 11.14 -0.69
N VAL A 254 5.70 11.76 -1.86
CA VAL A 254 6.26 11.30 -3.14
C VAL A 254 7.78 11.37 -3.15
N GLU A 255 8.37 12.41 -2.56
CA GLU A 255 9.83 12.55 -2.43
C GLU A 255 10.43 11.42 -1.59
N ILE A 256 9.85 11.14 -0.41
CA ILE A 256 10.30 10.08 0.49
C ILE A 256 10.19 8.70 -0.18
N LEU A 257 9.03 8.36 -0.74
CA LEU A 257 8.84 7.09 -1.46
C LEU A 257 9.75 7.00 -2.68
N GLY A 258 9.99 8.12 -3.35
CA GLY A 258 10.89 8.24 -4.49
C GLY A 258 12.35 7.94 -4.13
N GLY A 259 12.74 8.18 -2.89
CA GLY A 259 14.06 7.89 -2.33
C GLY A 259 14.34 6.40 -2.08
N VAL A 260 13.35 5.51 -2.18
CA VAL A 260 13.56 4.05 -2.08
C VAL A 260 14.40 3.57 -3.27
N PRO A 261 15.60 3.00 -3.04
CA PRO A 261 16.52 2.61 -4.09
C PRO A 261 16.04 1.35 -4.82
N LYS A 262 16.44 1.21 -6.09
CA LYS A 262 16.06 0.06 -6.95
C LYS A 262 16.47 -1.31 -6.39
N VAL A 263 17.53 -1.35 -5.59
CA VAL A 263 18.01 -2.57 -4.93
C VAL A 263 17.14 -2.99 -3.74
N SER A 264 16.25 -2.12 -3.26
CA SER A 264 15.31 -2.46 -2.20
C SER A 264 14.23 -3.39 -2.74
N ARG A 265 13.94 -4.46 -1.99
CA ARG A 265 12.78 -5.34 -2.23
C ARG A 265 11.43 -4.61 -2.23
N HIS A 266 11.38 -3.39 -1.68
CA HIS A 266 10.17 -2.59 -1.59
C HIS A 266 10.10 -1.49 -2.66
N TYR A 267 11.01 -1.51 -3.65
CA TYR A 267 11.04 -0.51 -4.72
C TYR A 267 9.72 -0.47 -5.49
N ASP A 268 9.22 -1.62 -5.97
CA ASP A 268 7.98 -1.66 -6.76
C ASP A 268 6.77 -1.21 -5.93
N ALA A 269 6.69 -1.64 -4.67
CA ALA A 269 5.68 -1.17 -3.73
C ALA A 269 5.73 0.35 -3.56
N ALA A 270 6.92 0.94 -3.44
CA ALA A 270 7.08 2.40 -3.35
C ALA A 270 6.63 3.12 -4.64
N ARG A 271 6.89 2.54 -5.82
CA ARG A 271 6.44 3.12 -7.10
C ARG A 271 4.92 3.05 -7.28
N ILE A 272 4.30 1.94 -6.87
CA ILE A 272 2.84 1.82 -6.78
C ILE A 272 2.29 2.87 -5.82
N ALA A 273 2.86 3.01 -4.63
CA ALA A 273 2.44 3.98 -3.63
C ALA A 273 2.50 5.41 -4.15
N ILE A 274 3.54 5.79 -4.90
CA ILE A 274 3.63 7.12 -5.52
C ILE A 274 2.45 7.37 -6.47
N VAL A 275 2.14 6.41 -7.36
CA VAL A 275 1.00 6.56 -8.29
C VAL A 275 -0.30 6.72 -7.53
N ARG A 276 -0.53 5.91 -6.49
CA ARG A 276 -1.75 5.97 -5.66
C ARG A 276 -1.85 7.25 -4.84
N VAL A 277 -0.72 7.77 -4.34
CA VAL A 277 -0.66 9.06 -3.62
C VAL A 277 -0.98 10.24 -4.55
N LEU A 278 -0.45 10.23 -5.77
CA LEU A 278 -0.70 11.27 -6.77
C LEU A 278 -2.14 11.22 -7.30
N SER A 279 -2.74 10.03 -7.46
CA SER A 279 -4.11 9.89 -7.97
C SER A 279 -5.20 9.88 -6.90
N GLY A 280 -4.87 9.65 -5.63
CA GLY A 280 -5.85 9.47 -4.54
C GLY A 280 -6.39 10.77 -3.94
N ARG A 281 -7.51 10.66 -3.20
CA ARG A 281 -8.05 11.74 -2.36
C ARG A 281 -7.46 11.65 -0.95
N LEU A 282 -6.97 12.76 -0.39
CA LEU A 282 -6.27 12.75 0.89
C LEU A 282 -7.13 13.32 2.03
N GLY A 283 -7.53 12.48 2.99
CA GLY A 283 -8.17 12.91 4.25
C GLY A 283 -9.61 13.44 4.13
N HIS A 284 -9.97 14.12 3.04
CA HIS A 284 -11.31 14.67 2.80
C HIS A 284 -11.78 14.43 1.35
N PRO A 285 -13.09 14.21 1.09
CA PRO A 285 -13.61 13.96 -0.27
C PRO A 285 -13.36 15.05 -1.30
N ASP A 286 -13.04 16.27 -0.85
CA ASP A 286 -12.75 17.44 -1.69
C ASP A 286 -11.25 17.69 -1.89
N ALA A 287 -10.39 16.97 -1.16
CA ALA A 287 -8.94 17.06 -1.30
C ALA A 287 -8.47 16.22 -2.50
N LEU A 288 -8.86 16.69 -3.69
CA LEU A 288 -8.52 16.09 -4.96
C LEU A 288 -7.07 16.36 -5.36
N PRO A 289 -6.50 15.51 -6.22
CA PRO A 289 -5.24 15.80 -6.90
C PRO A 289 -5.20 17.11 -7.67
N THR A 290 -3.99 17.65 -7.82
CA THR A 290 -3.73 18.74 -8.76
C THR A 290 -3.60 18.23 -10.19
N ALA A 291 -3.71 19.12 -11.17
CA ALA A 291 -3.44 18.82 -12.58
C ALA A 291 -2.03 18.25 -12.80
N GLU A 292 -1.04 18.77 -12.07
CA GLU A 292 0.36 18.32 -12.15
C GLU A 292 0.51 16.90 -11.60
N ASP A 293 -0.12 16.60 -10.46
CA ASP A 293 -0.12 15.24 -9.90
C ASP A 293 -0.70 14.22 -10.89
N LEU A 294 -1.83 14.56 -11.51
CA LEU A 294 -2.50 13.70 -12.48
C LEU A 294 -1.65 13.51 -13.74
N ALA A 295 -1.01 14.57 -14.25
CA ALA A 295 -0.08 14.49 -15.37
C ALA A 295 1.13 13.58 -15.05
N GLU A 296 1.62 13.63 -13.81
CA GLU A 296 2.69 12.76 -13.35
C GLU A 296 2.25 11.29 -13.28
N VAL A 297 1.02 11.00 -12.83
CA VAL A 297 0.46 9.64 -12.86
C VAL A 297 0.47 9.06 -14.27
N ARG A 298 0.08 9.84 -15.29
CA ARG A 298 0.09 9.39 -16.69
C ARG A 298 1.49 9.03 -17.18
N THR A 299 2.51 9.70 -16.64
CA THR A 299 3.92 9.43 -16.98
C THR A 299 4.46 8.20 -16.24
N ARG A 300 4.06 8.02 -14.97
CA ARG A 300 4.62 6.99 -14.08
C ARG A 300 3.92 5.64 -14.20
N LEU A 301 2.58 5.61 -14.28
CA LEU A 301 1.79 4.37 -14.26
C LEU A 301 2.20 3.38 -15.38
N PRO A 302 2.34 3.78 -16.66
CA PRO A 302 2.73 2.86 -17.73
C PRO A 302 4.11 2.23 -17.51
N ARG A 303 4.99 2.89 -16.76
CA ARG A 303 6.39 2.46 -16.51
C ARG A 303 6.53 1.56 -15.27
N LEU A 304 5.46 1.33 -14.52
CA LEU A 304 5.49 0.40 -13.39
C LEU A 304 5.73 -1.04 -13.87
N TYR A 305 6.58 -1.77 -13.15
CA TYR A 305 6.73 -3.21 -13.33
C TYR A 305 5.54 -3.92 -12.69
N LEU A 306 4.50 -4.16 -13.50
CA LEU A 306 3.27 -4.85 -13.13
C LEU A 306 3.04 -6.00 -14.09
N ASP A 307 2.29 -7.01 -13.67
CA ASP A 307 1.87 -8.12 -14.54
C ASP A 307 3.06 -8.77 -15.29
N GLU A 308 4.15 -9.04 -14.55
CA GLU A 308 5.42 -9.60 -15.08
C GLU A 308 6.11 -8.71 -16.13
N GLY A 309 5.83 -7.41 -16.11
CA GLY A 309 6.38 -6.43 -17.05
C GLY A 309 5.60 -6.30 -18.35
N ARG A 310 4.41 -6.89 -18.45
CA ARG A 310 3.52 -6.71 -19.62
C ARG A 310 2.96 -5.28 -19.68
N GLU A 311 2.70 -4.84 -20.91
CA GLU A 311 2.08 -3.53 -21.19
C GLU A 311 0.63 -3.47 -20.72
N SER A 312 -0.05 -4.61 -20.61
CA SER A 312 -1.41 -4.74 -20.07
C SER A 312 -1.53 -5.96 -19.15
N GLY A 313 -2.49 -5.91 -18.23
CA GLY A 313 -2.77 -7.01 -17.31
C GLY A 313 -3.69 -6.62 -16.15
N PRO A 314 -4.11 -7.61 -15.33
CA PRO A 314 -5.07 -7.39 -14.25
C PRO A 314 -4.65 -6.35 -13.21
N ALA A 315 -3.38 -6.34 -12.80
CA ALA A 315 -2.91 -5.36 -11.82
C ALA A 315 -2.90 -3.94 -12.42
N ARG A 316 -2.41 -3.80 -13.65
CA ARG A 316 -2.41 -2.51 -14.35
C ARG A 316 -3.82 -1.99 -14.59
N ASP A 317 -4.75 -2.83 -15.03
CA ASP A 317 -6.15 -2.44 -15.23
C ASP A 317 -6.80 -1.92 -13.95
N ARG A 318 -6.56 -2.59 -12.81
CA ARG A 318 -7.07 -2.16 -11.50
C ARG A 318 -6.51 -0.81 -11.07
N LEU A 319 -5.20 -0.60 -11.21
CA LEU A 319 -4.57 0.68 -10.85
C LEU A 319 -4.99 1.82 -11.80
N THR A 320 -5.15 1.53 -13.10
CA THR A 320 -5.67 2.49 -14.08
C THR A 320 -7.12 2.87 -13.76
N ALA A 321 -7.98 1.90 -13.44
CA ALA A 321 -9.36 2.18 -13.05
C ALA A 321 -9.45 3.05 -11.78
N GLU A 322 -8.66 2.73 -10.75
CA GLU A 322 -8.58 3.52 -9.52
C GLU A 322 -8.17 4.97 -9.82
N SER A 323 -7.17 5.16 -10.68
CA SER A 323 -6.73 6.51 -11.06
C SER A 323 -7.78 7.26 -11.88
N LEU A 324 -8.37 6.62 -12.90
CA LEU A 324 -9.36 7.26 -13.79
C LEU A 324 -10.63 7.67 -13.04
N GLU A 325 -11.04 6.90 -12.04
CA GLU A 325 -12.16 7.25 -11.17
C GLU A 325 -11.99 8.60 -10.47
N VAL A 326 -10.78 8.91 -9.99
CA VAL A 326 -10.49 10.19 -9.33
C VAL A 326 -10.23 11.29 -10.35
N THR A 327 -9.55 11.00 -11.46
CA THR A 327 -9.33 11.96 -12.56
C THR A 327 -10.66 12.43 -13.15
N LEU A 328 -11.64 11.53 -13.32
CA LEU A 328 -12.98 11.89 -13.80
C LEU A 328 -13.70 12.81 -12.80
N ASP A 329 -13.62 12.54 -11.50
CA ASP A 329 -14.20 13.44 -10.48
C ASP A 329 -13.58 14.84 -10.53
N TRP A 330 -12.27 14.91 -10.72
CA TRP A 330 -11.55 16.16 -10.86
C TRP A 330 -12.03 16.95 -12.09
N ALA A 331 -12.19 16.29 -13.24
CA ALA A 331 -12.68 16.92 -14.46
C ALA A 331 -14.14 17.39 -14.34
N GLU A 332 -15.04 16.55 -13.79
CA GLU A 332 -16.45 16.88 -13.56
C GLU A 332 -16.61 18.15 -12.70
N ARG A 333 -15.82 18.28 -11.63
CA ARG A 333 -15.88 19.45 -10.74
C ARG A 333 -15.31 20.71 -11.39
N ARG A 334 -14.27 20.59 -12.21
CA ARG A 334 -13.68 21.71 -12.95
C ARG A 334 -14.65 22.25 -14.00
N SER A 335 -15.29 21.38 -14.78
CA SER A 335 -16.31 21.73 -15.76
C SER A 335 -17.50 22.44 -15.08
N GLY A 336 -18.00 21.89 -13.97
CA GLY A 336 -19.11 22.49 -13.21
C GLY A 336 -18.79 23.80 -12.49
N ALA A 337 -17.51 24.13 -12.27
CA ALA A 337 -17.07 25.43 -11.76
C ALA A 337 -16.98 26.48 -12.87
N GLY A 338 -16.56 26.08 -14.08
CA GLY A 338 -16.53 26.95 -15.26
C GLY A 338 -17.92 27.41 -15.70
N GLU A 339 -18.92 26.52 -15.64
CA GLU A 339 -20.32 26.88 -15.94
C GLU A 339 -20.92 27.84 -14.90
N ARG A 340 -20.59 27.70 -13.61
CA ARG A 340 -21.08 28.59 -12.54
C ARG A 340 -20.50 30.00 -12.57
N MET A 341 -19.29 30.20 -13.11
CA MET A 341 -18.72 31.55 -13.29
C MET A 341 -19.18 32.22 -14.59
N GLY A 342 -19.86 31.50 -15.49
CA GLY A 342 -20.36 31.99 -16.77
C GLY A 342 -21.83 32.42 -16.77
N GLU A 343 -22.58 32.23 -15.69
CA GLU A 343 -23.97 32.69 -15.59
C GLU A 343 -24.04 34.14 -15.06
N PRO A 344 -24.40 35.15 -15.89
CA PRO A 344 -24.84 36.43 -15.35
C PRO A 344 -26.13 36.19 -14.56
N ALA A 345 -26.23 36.78 -13.36
CA ALA A 345 -27.40 36.69 -12.49
C ALA A 345 -28.68 37.12 -13.24
N GLY A 346 -29.43 36.16 -13.78
CA GLY A 346 -30.58 36.46 -14.62
C GLY A 346 -31.29 35.21 -15.13
N GLN A 347 -32.31 34.79 -14.39
CA GLN A 347 -33.37 33.82 -14.75
C GLN A 347 -33.02 32.34 -14.63
N ALA A 348 -33.28 31.83 -13.42
CA ALA A 348 -33.41 30.42 -13.11
C ALA A 348 -34.40 29.72 -14.07
N ARG A 349 -33.90 28.79 -14.88
CA ARG A 349 -34.72 27.78 -15.57
C ARG A 349 -34.62 26.47 -14.79
N SER A 350 -35.71 26.16 -14.08
CA SER A 350 -35.94 24.88 -13.40
C SER A 350 -36.00 23.75 -14.42
N TRP A 351 -34.96 22.91 -14.46
CA TRP A 351 -35.03 21.60 -15.12
C TRP A 351 -35.35 20.52 -14.09
N ARG A 352 -36.54 19.94 -14.19
CA ARG A 352 -36.98 18.79 -13.39
C ARG A 352 -36.54 17.51 -14.10
N TRP A 353 -35.55 16.81 -13.55
CA TRP A 353 -35.15 15.49 -14.04
C TRP A 353 -36.17 14.43 -13.63
N VAL A 354 -36.73 13.71 -14.60
CA VAL A 354 -37.59 12.55 -14.34
C VAL A 354 -36.79 11.28 -14.60
N ARG A 355 -36.47 10.54 -13.52
CA ARG A 355 -35.97 9.16 -13.59
C ARG A 355 -37.03 8.29 -14.26
N LYS A 356 -36.68 7.58 -15.34
CA LYS A 356 -37.51 6.48 -15.86
C LYS A 356 -37.15 5.18 -15.13
N GLU A 357 -38.04 4.75 -14.23
CA GLU A 357 -38.06 3.39 -13.70
C GLU A 357 -38.25 2.38 -14.83
N ARG A 358 -37.50 1.27 -14.79
CA ARG A 358 -37.68 0.13 -15.70
C ARG A 358 -38.84 -0.74 -15.21
N VAL A 359 -39.96 -0.74 -15.94
CA VAL A 359 -41.06 -1.69 -15.73
C VAL A 359 -40.78 -3.01 -16.47
N ARG A 360 -40.85 -4.14 -15.75
CA ARG A 360 -40.81 -5.52 -16.27
C ARG A 360 -41.98 -5.76 -17.26
N LYS A 361 -41.71 -6.31 -18.45
CA LYS A 361 -42.73 -6.60 -19.48
C LYS A 361 -43.61 -7.80 -19.12
N GLY A 362 -44.91 -7.57 -19.03
CA GLY A 362 -45.98 -8.56 -19.18
C GLY A 362 -46.77 -8.32 -20.47
N ARG A 363 -47.33 -9.39 -21.05
CA ARG A 363 -47.89 -9.51 -22.42
C ARG A 363 -49.39 -9.19 -22.45
N TRP A 364 -49.89 -8.34 -23.37
CA TRP A 364 -51.25 -8.41 -23.97
C TRP A 364 -51.33 -7.60 -25.28
N VAL A 365 -52.33 -7.96 -26.11
CA VAL A 365 -52.54 -7.69 -27.54
C VAL A 365 -53.67 -6.65 -27.74
N ARG A 366 -53.64 -5.82 -28.82
CA ARG A 366 -54.65 -5.73 -29.94
C ARG A 366 -54.73 -4.36 -30.66
N LYS A 367 -54.61 -4.42 -32.01
CA LYS A 367 -55.16 -3.64 -33.17
C LYS A 367 -55.32 -2.11 -33.20
N GLY A 368 -54.89 -1.50 -34.33
CA GLY A 368 -55.32 -0.20 -34.90
C GLY A 368 -54.63 0.11 -36.25
N ARG A 369 -55.26 0.84 -37.19
CA ARG A 369 -55.11 0.73 -38.68
C ARG A 369 -54.81 2.11 -39.36
N TRP A 370 -53.93 2.14 -40.39
CA TRP A 370 -53.65 3.18 -41.45
C TRP A 370 -53.11 4.57 -41.01
N VAL A 371 -52.22 5.31 -41.72
CA VAL A 371 -52.29 5.86 -43.11
C VAL A 371 -50.88 6.17 -43.74
N ARG A 372 -50.78 5.93 -45.07
CA ARG A 372 -49.98 6.48 -46.22
C ARG A 372 -49.31 7.88 -46.07
N LYS A 373 -48.39 8.42 -46.91
CA LYS A 373 -47.53 8.08 -48.10
C LYS A 373 -46.63 9.33 -48.34
N GLY A 374 -45.42 9.19 -48.92
CA GLY A 374 -44.68 10.31 -49.53
C GLY A 374 -43.37 9.85 -50.19
N ARG A 375 -43.11 10.24 -51.45
CA ARG A 375 -42.01 9.78 -52.35
C ARG A 375 -41.38 11.01 -53.03
N TRP A 376 -40.30 10.75 -53.79
CA TRP A 376 -39.54 11.58 -54.78
C TRP A 376 -38.27 12.27 -54.24
N VAL A 377 -37.12 12.40 -54.93
CA VAL A 377 -36.50 11.73 -56.10
C VAL A 377 -34.97 12.01 -56.15
N ARG A 378 -34.29 11.28 -57.03
CA ARG A 378 -32.88 10.93 -57.31
C ARG A 378 -32.02 11.95 -58.11
N LYS A 379 -30.70 11.68 -58.15
CA LYS A 379 -29.59 12.01 -59.12
C LYS A 379 -28.65 13.16 -58.70
N GLY A 380 -27.33 13.17 -58.94
CA GLY A 380 -26.40 12.30 -59.69
C GLY A 380 -24.95 12.85 -59.63
N ARG A 381 -23.97 12.00 -59.97
CA ARG A 381 -22.48 12.15 -59.93
C ARG A 381 -21.89 13.22 -60.86
N TRP A 382 -20.63 13.63 -60.62
CA TRP A 382 -19.45 13.43 -61.51
C TRP A 382 -18.11 13.58 -60.73
N VAL A 383 -17.03 13.01 -61.31
CA VAL A 383 -15.69 12.73 -60.75
C VAL A 383 -14.61 13.38 -61.63
N ARG A 384 -13.45 13.77 -61.06
CA ARG A 384 -12.13 13.77 -61.74
C ARG A 384 -11.01 13.80 -60.66
N LYS A 385 -10.25 12.74 -60.37
CA LYS A 385 -9.13 12.04 -61.06
C LYS A 385 -7.84 12.88 -61.19
N GLY A 386 -6.88 12.60 -60.31
CA GLY A 386 -5.45 12.80 -60.48
C GLY A 386 -4.71 11.65 -59.78
N ARG A 387 -4.05 10.79 -60.56
CA ARG A 387 -3.18 9.68 -60.12
C ARG A 387 -1.78 10.22 -59.84
N ALA A 388 -1.13 9.69 -58.82
CA ALA A 388 0.22 9.16 -58.95
C ALA A 388 0.37 8.02 -57.93
N ASP A 389 0.63 6.83 -58.45
CA ASP A 389 0.88 5.60 -57.74
C ASP A 389 2.20 5.70 -56.94
N LEU A 390 2.28 5.04 -55.78
CA LEU A 390 3.38 4.11 -55.44
C LEU A 390 2.99 3.32 -54.18
N ALA A 391 3.12 2.01 -54.30
CA ALA A 391 2.69 0.99 -53.37
C ALA A 391 3.63 0.87 -52.14
N ALA A 392 3.06 0.53 -50.98
CA ALA A 392 3.47 -0.64 -50.18
C ALA A 392 2.63 -0.76 -48.89
N GLU A 393 2.00 -1.93 -48.75
CA GLU A 393 1.58 -2.65 -47.55
C GLU A 393 0.63 -2.01 -46.51
N ALA A 394 -0.53 -2.66 -46.39
CA ALA A 394 -1.59 -2.34 -45.44
C ALA A 394 -1.20 -2.67 -43.98
N PRO A 395 -1.45 -1.77 -43.02
CA PRO A 395 -1.42 -2.16 -41.62
C PRO A 395 -2.64 -3.05 -41.33
N ARG A 396 -2.37 -4.23 -40.78
CA ARG A 396 -3.39 -5.16 -40.30
C ARG A 396 -4.24 -4.45 -39.24
N ARG A 397 -5.57 -4.56 -39.39
CA ARG A 397 -6.55 -4.14 -38.39
C ARG A 397 -6.31 -4.86 -37.07
N GLY A 398 -5.70 -4.15 -36.13
CA GLY A 398 -5.79 -4.40 -34.69
C GLY A 398 -5.97 -3.04 -34.02
N THR A 399 -7.21 -2.56 -33.94
CA THR A 399 -7.53 -1.32 -33.23
C THR A 399 -7.58 -1.60 -31.74
N GLU A 400 -6.43 -1.48 -31.08
CA GLU A 400 -6.39 -1.07 -29.68
C GLU A 400 -6.55 0.46 -29.63
N PRO A 401 -7.40 1.02 -28.75
CA PRO A 401 -7.49 2.47 -28.65
C PRO A 401 -6.21 3.03 -28.04
N ALA A 402 -5.73 4.14 -28.62
CA ALA A 402 -4.61 4.89 -28.09
C ALA A 402 -4.91 5.32 -26.64
N SER A 403 -3.94 5.14 -25.74
CA SER A 403 -3.92 5.84 -24.45
C SER A 403 -4.14 7.34 -24.69
N LEU A 404 -5.01 7.99 -23.90
CA LEU A 404 -5.36 9.42 -24.07
C LEU A 404 -4.09 10.26 -24.35
N VAL A 405 -4.06 10.99 -25.45
CA VAL A 405 -2.93 11.83 -25.86
C VAL A 405 -3.03 13.19 -25.13
N TYR A 406 -1.92 13.94 -25.05
CA TYR A 406 -1.80 15.24 -24.39
C TYR A 406 -3.07 16.13 -24.53
N GLY A 407 -3.68 16.51 -23.40
CA GLY A 407 -4.88 17.37 -23.33
C GLY A 407 -6.22 16.62 -23.22
N GLU A 408 -6.30 15.35 -23.62
CA GLU A 408 -7.56 14.59 -23.58
C GLU A 408 -7.97 14.12 -22.16
N TRP A 409 -7.07 14.22 -21.19
CA TRP A 409 -7.38 13.94 -19.77
C TRP A 409 -8.08 15.11 -19.07
N GLU A 410 -8.21 16.26 -19.73
CA GLU A 410 -9.13 17.32 -19.33
C GLU A 410 -10.52 17.15 -19.97
N ASP A 411 -10.64 16.29 -20.99
CA ASP A 411 -11.91 15.98 -21.64
C ASP A 411 -12.67 14.91 -20.85
N GLU A 412 -13.76 15.34 -20.22
CA GLU A 412 -14.65 14.47 -19.45
C GLU A 412 -15.15 13.27 -20.29
N ASN A 413 -15.49 13.46 -21.57
CA ASN A 413 -15.99 12.37 -22.40
C ASN A 413 -14.90 11.33 -22.67
N ALA A 414 -13.70 11.79 -22.96
CA ALA A 414 -12.58 10.90 -23.24
C ALA A 414 -12.18 10.08 -21.97
N LEU A 415 -12.22 10.71 -20.79
CA LEU A 415 -12.06 10.02 -19.50
C LEU A 415 -13.17 8.99 -19.24
N ARG A 416 -14.43 9.33 -19.56
CA ARG A 416 -15.57 8.39 -19.43
C ARG A 416 -15.42 7.19 -20.36
N GLU A 417 -14.99 7.40 -21.60
CA GLU A 417 -14.71 6.31 -22.55
C GLU A 417 -13.60 5.39 -22.05
N GLU A 418 -12.47 5.95 -21.59
CA GLU A 418 -11.37 5.15 -21.08
C GLU A 418 -11.75 4.38 -19.80
N LEU A 419 -12.48 5.01 -18.89
CA LEU A 419 -12.95 4.37 -17.66
C LEU A 419 -14.00 3.28 -17.96
N GLU A 420 -14.95 3.51 -18.87
CA GLU A 420 -15.90 2.47 -19.32
C GLU A 420 -15.13 1.25 -19.87
N LEU A 421 -14.18 1.48 -20.78
CA LEU A 421 -13.39 0.40 -21.37
C LEU A 421 -12.61 -0.37 -20.29
N THR A 422 -11.98 0.34 -19.35
CA THR A 422 -11.21 -0.26 -18.27
C THR A 422 -12.08 -1.07 -17.31
N LEU A 423 -13.25 -0.55 -16.91
CA LEU A 423 -14.22 -1.30 -16.10
C LEU A 423 -14.72 -2.56 -16.82
N ARG A 424 -14.88 -2.52 -18.15
CA ARG A 424 -15.19 -3.71 -18.95
C ARG A 424 -14.03 -4.71 -19.00
N ARG A 425 -12.77 -4.28 -18.86
CA ARG A 425 -11.62 -5.19 -18.71
C ARG A 425 -11.63 -5.85 -17.34
N LEU A 426 -11.89 -5.08 -16.27
CA LEU A 426 -12.08 -5.62 -14.93
C LEU A 426 -13.23 -6.63 -14.86
N ALA A 427 -14.34 -6.35 -15.53
CA ALA A 427 -15.48 -7.27 -15.61
C ALA A 427 -15.08 -8.65 -16.15
N ARG A 428 -14.14 -8.73 -17.11
CA ARG A 428 -13.63 -10.01 -17.64
C ARG A 428 -12.72 -10.77 -16.67
N GLN A 429 -12.28 -10.13 -15.59
CA GLN A 429 -11.44 -10.70 -14.56
C GLN A 429 -12.25 -11.17 -13.35
N ALA A 430 -13.57 -10.95 -13.34
CA ALA A 430 -14.46 -11.38 -12.28
C ALA A 430 -14.49 -12.91 -12.15
N ASP A 431 -14.46 -13.38 -10.91
CA ASP A 431 -14.50 -14.79 -10.54
C ASP A 431 -15.94 -15.33 -10.37
N SER A 432 -16.93 -14.44 -10.36
CA SER A 432 -18.34 -14.77 -10.14
C SER A 432 -19.27 -13.99 -11.10
N PRO A 433 -20.42 -14.59 -11.49
CA PRO A 433 -21.45 -13.90 -12.28
C PRO A 433 -21.98 -12.63 -11.61
N GLU A 434 -22.06 -12.63 -10.28
CA GLU A 434 -22.48 -11.48 -9.48
C GLU A 434 -21.49 -10.31 -9.63
N ALA A 435 -20.20 -10.57 -9.43
CA ALA A 435 -19.15 -9.57 -9.61
C ALA A 435 -19.10 -9.03 -11.06
N LEU A 436 -19.24 -9.92 -12.04
CA LEU A 436 -19.36 -9.55 -13.45
C LEU A 436 -20.52 -8.58 -13.69
N GLY A 437 -21.70 -8.88 -13.12
CA GLY A 437 -22.90 -8.04 -13.23
C GLY A 437 -22.67 -6.64 -12.69
N VAL A 438 -22.13 -6.52 -11.47
CA VAL A 438 -21.83 -5.24 -10.82
C VAL A 438 -20.86 -4.39 -11.65
N LEU A 439 -19.78 -4.99 -12.16
CA LEU A 439 -18.78 -4.29 -12.96
C LEU A 439 -19.34 -3.83 -14.32
N ILE A 440 -20.19 -4.62 -14.96
CA ILE A 440 -20.89 -4.23 -16.19
C ILE A 440 -21.82 -3.05 -15.92
N ASP A 441 -22.58 -3.09 -14.83
CA ASP A 441 -23.50 -2.00 -14.46
C ASP A 441 -22.74 -0.71 -14.16
N ARG A 442 -21.60 -0.79 -13.45
CA ARG A 442 -20.69 0.35 -13.26
C ARG A 442 -20.16 0.90 -14.58
N ALA A 443 -19.70 0.03 -15.49
CA ALA A 443 -19.22 0.46 -16.80
C ALA A 443 -20.32 1.18 -17.61
N ASN A 444 -21.55 0.66 -17.58
CA ASN A 444 -22.69 1.26 -18.25
C ASN A 444 -23.10 2.62 -17.64
N ALA A 445 -22.92 2.80 -16.33
CA ALA A 445 -23.22 4.05 -15.64
C ALA A 445 -22.25 5.19 -15.98
N ILE A 446 -21.01 4.87 -16.35
CA ILE A 446 -19.97 5.86 -16.69
C ILE A 446 -20.03 6.30 -18.17
N ARG A 447 -20.63 5.49 -19.04
CA ARG A 447 -20.70 5.70 -20.49
C ARG A 447 -21.01 7.17 -20.86
N PRO A 448 -20.25 7.79 -21.78
CA PRO A 448 -20.52 9.15 -22.24
C PRO A 448 -21.92 9.25 -22.86
N MET A 449 -22.62 10.33 -22.55
CA MET A 449 -23.89 10.65 -23.20
C MET A 449 -23.60 11.12 -24.62
N SER A 450 -23.94 10.32 -25.62
CA SER A 450 -23.94 10.78 -27.01
C SER A 450 -24.97 11.91 -27.15
N ARG A 451 -24.51 13.12 -27.50
CA ARG A 451 -25.41 14.20 -27.95
C ARG A 451 -26.09 13.71 -29.23
N VAL A 452 -27.39 13.41 -29.13
CA VAL A 452 -28.27 13.11 -30.28
C VAL A 452 -28.85 14.40 -30.83
#